data_AF-A0A968W618-F1
#
_entry.id   AF-A0A968W618-F1
#
_cell.length_a   1.000
_cell.length_b   1.000
_cell.length_c   1.000
_cell.angle_alpha   90.00
_cell.angle_beta   90.00
_cell.angle_gamma   90.00
#
_symmetry.space_group_name_H-M   'P 1'
#
loop_
_entity.id
_entity.type
_entity.pdbx_description
1 polymer ?
#
loop_
_entity_poly.entity_id
_entity_poly.type
_entity_poly.pdbx_seq_one_letter_code
_entity_poly.pdbx_strand_id
1 'polypeptide(L)'
;MENRLKIFRTERNFSQAALAERLGVSRQTINAIEKGKYDPSLALAMKIAQLFDCAIETIFLFENNLQSGSTGGSMLDKLTAKASQVIALVQGNFTYDKWTLQAVRIIQFAQQEARRLGHNFVGTEQILLGLIAQDNGIAAKVLKSARVTLNEARVEVEKIIGKGSSFLQIQIPFTPRVKRVFELSLEQAHQLGHNYIDTEHLLMGLLLEGGGVGVQILKILGVDTNNLFHKVLEEISLGEVKLPSRGTTSNSNPIDFTSGVISARFCSLLSSWVESHQLGYVVNSNTGFQLFNGNIIAPHISFYSKEKLKQVPRIYPELSPDLVVEIKSAFEQLSTVQNKIFQFLEIGIGSVVLINPDERTVTVYIYEQDKKHIVNVLRDGDKLSFPELFGNWELEVSKLWVT
;
A
#
# COMPACT_ATOMS: atom_id res chain seq x y z
N MET A 1 20.86 -10.54 -2.64
CA MET A 1 20.00 -9.82 -3.61
C MET A 1 18.64 -9.61 -2.99
N GLU A 2 18.13 -8.38 -3.03
CA GLU A 2 16.80 -8.08 -2.52
C GLU A 2 15.75 -8.75 -3.42
N ASN A 3 14.71 -9.34 -2.82
CA ASN A 3 13.70 -10.10 -3.57
C ASN A 3 12.41 -10.29 -2.76
N ARG A 4 11.33 -10.56 -3.48
CA ARG A 4 9.95 -10.78 -3.08
C ARG A 4 9.52 -12.25 -3.25
N LEU A 5 10.45 -13.19 -3.40
CA LEU A 5 10.15 -14.62 -3.63
C LEU A 5 9.27 -15.25 -2.54
N LYS A 6 9.50 -14.87 -1.29
CA LYS A 6 8.68 -15.37 -0.19
C LYS A 6 7.21 -15.02 -0.36
N ILE A 7 6.95 -13.80 -0.83
CA ILE A 7 5.61 -13.23 -1.01
C ILE A 7 4.84 -14.07 -2.03
N PHE A 8 5.42 -14.27 -3.22
CA PHE A 8 4.85 -15.10 -4.28
C PHE A 8 4.66 -16.56 -3.86
N ARG A 9 5.59 -17.13 -3.07
CA ARG A 9 5.42 -18.47 -2.49
C ARG A 9 4.19 -18.58 -1.61
N THR A 10 4.02 -17.62 -0.71
CA THR A 10 2.94 -17.69 0.28
C THR A 10 1.58 -17.35 -0.30
N GLU A 11 1.48 -16.52 -1.33
CA GLU A 11 0.19 -16.24 -2.01
C GLU A 11 -0.40 -17.46 -2.72
N ARG A 12 0.45 -18.39 -3.19
CA ARG A 12 0.03 -19.72 -3.70
C ARG A 12 -0.11 -20.78 -2.60
N ASN A 13 -0.08 -20.40 -1.32
CA ASN A 13 -0.14 -21.30 -0.15
C ASN A 13 0.95 -22.39 -0.11
N PHE A 14 2.13 -22.16 -0.69
CA PHE A 14 3.23 -23.12 -0.62
C PHE A 14 4.06 -22.93 0.66
N SER A 15 4.40 -24.02 1.35
CA SER A 15 5.43 -23.99 2.40
C SER A 15 6.83 -23.87 1.79
N GLN A 16 7.85 -23.41 2.54
CA GLN A 16 9.23 -23.38 2.03
C GLN A 16 9.74 -24.76 1.63
N ALA A 17 9.34 -25.78 2.40
CA ALA A 17 9.65 -27.17 2.09
C ALA A 17 8.95 -27.60 0.79
N ALA A 18 7.66 -27.28 0.62
CA ALA A 18 6.91 -27.60 -0.58
C ALA A 18 7.37 -26.82 -1.82
N LEU A 19 7.77 -25.55 -1.67
CA LEU A 19 8.37 -24.78 -2.77
C LEU A 19 9.76 -25.33 -3.12
N ALA A 20 10.56 -25.66 -2.12
CA ALA A 20 11.88 -26.24 -2.33
C ALA A 20 11.80 -27.61 -3.03
N GLU A 21 10.83 -28.44 -2.64
CA GLU A 21 10.51 -29.72 -3.30
C GLU A 21 10.10 -29.52 -4.76
N ARG A 22 9.24 -28.54 -5.07
CA ARG A 22 8.82 -28.20 -6.44
C ARG A 22 9.94 -27.59 -7.30
N LEU A 23 10.87 -26.87 -6.67
CA LEU A 23 12.02 -26.26 -7.34
C LEU A 23 13.26 -27.18 -7.36
N GLY A 24 13.17 -28.38 -6.77
CA GLY A 24 14.25 -29.36 -6.74
C GLY A 24 15.48 -28.90 -5.97
N VAL A 25 15.31 -28.06 -4.95
CA VAL A 25 16.40 -27.52 -4.12
C VAL A 25 16.14 -27.79 -2.64
N SER A 26 17.14 -27.57 -1.79
CA SER A 26 16.94 -27.74 -0.35
C SER A 26 16.03 -26.65 0.23
N ARG A 27 15.24 -26.98 1.26
CA ARG A 27 14.44 -25.98 2.02
C ARG A 27 15.30 -24.79 2.46
N GLN A 28 16.55 -25.05 2.83
CA GLN A 28 17.51 -24.04 3.27
C GLN A 28 17.95 -23.12 2.12
N THR A 29 18.01 -23.61 0.88
CA THR A 29 18.31 -22.80 -0.31
C THR A 29 17.19 -21.79 -0.57
N ILE A 30 15.92 -22.21 -0.55
CA ILE A 30 14.78 -21.27 -0.68
C ILE A 30 14.76 -20.27 0.46
N ASN A 31 14.99 -20.74 1.69
CA ASN A 31 15.10 -19.86 2.85
C ASN A 31 16.24 -18.85 2.70
N ALA A 32 17.39 -19.25 2.15
CA ALA A 32 18.55 -18.38 1.94
C ALA A 32 18.31 -17.35 0.82
N ILE A 33 17.65 -17.76 -0.28
CA ILE A 33 17.21 -16.87 -1.36
C ILE A 33 16.19 -15.86 -0.83
N GLU A 34 15.11 -16.31 -0.19
CA GLU A 34 14.05 -15.45 0.36
C GLU A 34 14.55 -14.44 1.38
N LYS A 35 15.60 -14.81 2.12
CA LYS A 35 16.26 -13.92 3.08
C LYS A 35 17.31 -13.02 2.44
N GLY A 36 17.46 -13.06 1.11
CA GLY A 36 18.42 -12.28 0.35
C GLY A 36 19.89 -12.61 0.64
N LYS A 37 20.15 -13.62 1.48
CA LYS A 37 21.48 -14.07 1.92
C LYS A 37 22.18 -14.94 0.90
N TYR A 38 21.43 -15.44 -0.08
CA TYR A 38 21.95 -16.15 -1.21
C TYR A 38 21.33 -15.58 -2.46
N ASP A 39 22.18 -15.31 -3.45
CA ASP A 39 21.76 -14.81 -4.74
C ASP A 39 21.61 -16.00 -5.70
N PRO A 40 20.39 -16.34 -6.16
CA PRO A 40 20.20 -17.51 -7.01
C PRO A 40 20.88 -17.33 -8.36
N SER A 41 21.40 -18.42 -8.94
CA SER A 41 21.88 -18.37 -10.33
C SER A 41 20.74 -18.01 -11.29
N LEU A 42 21.06 -17.39 -12.42
CA LEU A 42 20.05 -16.95 -13.41
C LEU A 42 19.08 -18.07 -13.84
N ALA A 43 19.59 -19.30 -13.96
CA ALA A 43 18.78 -20.48 -14.29
C ALA A 43 17.79 -20.87 -13.16
N LEU A 44 18.13 -20.65 -11.89
CA LEU A 44 17.25 -20.93 -10.74
C LEU A 44 16.23 -19.78 -10.53
N ALA A 45 16.62 -18.53 -10.77
CA ALA A 45 15.74 -17.36 -10.71
C ALA A 45 14.65 -17.39 -11.82
N MET A 46 15.00 -17.78 -13.05
CA MET A 46 14.05 -17.97 -14.17
C MET A 46 13.00 -19.05 -13.87
N LYS A 47 13.39 -20.18 -13.26
CA LYS A 47 12.46 -21.25 -12.88
C LYS A 47 11.50 -20.84 -11.76
N ILE A 48 11.96 -20.01 -10.84
CA ILE A 48 11.14 -19.45 -9.77
C ILE A 48 10.05 -18.50 -10.33
N ALA A 49 10.42 -17.62 -11.27
CA ALA A 49 9.49 -16.69 -11.91
C ALA A 49 8.44 -17.42 -12.77
N GLN A 50 8.85 -18.45 -13.51
CA GLN A 50 7.96 -19.29 -14.32
C GLN A 50 6.98 -20.12 -13.48
N LEU A 51 7.34 -20.50 -12.25
CA LEU A 51 6.44 -21.21 -11.32
C LEU A 51 5.33 -20.32 -10.73
N PHE A 52 5.56 -19.01 -10.61
CA PHE A 52 4.57 -18.04 -10.12
C PHE A 52 3.85 -17.27 -11.22
N ASP A 53 4.24 -17.48 -12.48
CA ASP A 53 3.72 -16.84 -13.69
C ASP A 53 3.85 -15.30 -13.67
N CYS A 54 5.04 -14.81 -13.34
CA CYS A 54 5.39 -13.40 -13.35
C CYS A 54 6.82 -13.16 -13.84
N ALA A 55 7.22 -11.90 -14.04
CA ALA A 55 8.58 -11.56 -14.45
C ALA A 55 9.59 -11.69 -13.28
N ILE A 56 10.87 -11.93 -13.60
CA ILE A 56 11.92 -12.18 -12.59
C ILE A 56 12.13 -10.97 -11.71
N GLU A 57 12.14 -9.78 -12.29
CA GLU A 57 12.33 -8.50 -11.59
C GLU A 57 11.14 -8.12 -10.68
N THR A 58 9.99 -8.79 -10.85
CA THR A 58 8.87 -8.68 -9.90
C THR A 58 9.17 -9.46 -8.62
N ILE A 59 9.96 -10.53 -8.75
CA ILE A 59 10.40 -11.38 -7.66
C ILE A 59 11.78 -10.95 -7.15
N PHE A 60 12.73 -10.46 -7.93
CA PHE A 60 14.10 -10.16 -7.51
C PHE A 60 14.45 -8.71 -7.88
N LEU A 61 14.74 -7.88 -6.89
CA LEU A 61 14.92 -6.44 -7.00
C LEU A 61 16.41 -6.09 -7.05
N PHE A 62 16.79 -5.22 -7.99
CA PHE A 62 18.18 -4.82 -8.20
C PHE A 62 18.31 -3.31 -8.00
N GLU A 63 19.19 -2.87 -7.10
CA GLU A 63 19.41 -1.44 -6.82
C GLU A 63 20.28 -0.76 -7.90
N ASN A 64 19.84 0.42 -8.36
CA ASN A 64 20.55 1.26 -9.32
C ASN A 64 21.33 2.37 -8.58
N ASN A 65 22.64 2.20 -8.41
CA ASN A 65 23.56 3.32 -8.15
C ASN A 65 24.29 3.69 -9.45
N LEU A 66 23.99 4.86 -10.02
CA LEU A 66 24.90 5.53 -10.97
C LEU A 66 26.14 5.96 -10.18
N GLN A 67 27.22 5.21 -10.31
CA GLN A 67 28.42 5.39 -9.48
C GLN A 67 29.37 6.48 -10.00
N SER A 68 30.07 7.13 -9.07
CA SER A 68 31.51 7.35 -9.23
C SER A 68 32.19 7.14 -7.86
N GLY A 69 33.00 6.10 -7.61
CA GLY A 69 33.50 5.07 -8.52
C GLY A 69 34.19 3.90 -7.79
N SER A 70 34.92 3.10 -8.59
CA SER A 70 35.51 1.76 -8.33
C SER A 70 34.45 0.63 -8.25
N THR A 71 34.38 -0.38 -9.13
CA THR A 71 35.24 -0.90 -10.22
C THR A 71 34.36 -1.72 -11.18
N GLY A 72 34.54 -1.55 -12.50
CA GLY A 72 34.22 -2.57 -13.52
C GLY A 72 33.03 -2.30 -14.45
N GLY A 73 33.16 -1.35 -15.38
CA GLY A 73 32.15 -1.04 -16.40
C GLY A 73 32.10 -2.05 -17.54
N SER A 74 31.07 -2.90 -17.57
CA SER A 74 30.80 -3.91 -18.59
C SER A 74 29.95 -3.37 -19.74
N MET A 75 29.98 -4.03 -20.91
CA MET A 75 29.01 -3.85 -21.99
C MET A 75 27.55 -3.99 -21.50
N LEU A 76 27.35 -4.74 -20.41
CA LEU A 76 26.11 -4.81 -19.64
C LEU A 76 25.70 -3.45 -19.09
N ASP A 77 26.59 -2.62 -18.54
CA ASP A 77 26.19 -1.29 -18.03
C ASP A 77 25.71 -0.35 -19.16
N LYS A 78 26.28 -0.53 -20.37
CA LYS A 78 25.86 0.17 -21.59
C LYS A 78 24.57 -0.39 -22.21
N LEU A 79 24.19 -1.64 -21.88
CA LEU A 79 22.95 -2.32 -22.31
C LEU A 79 21.82 -2.18 -21.28
N THR A 80 22.13 -2.14 -19.99
CA THR A 80 21.20 -1.98 -18.84
C THR A 80 20.73 -0.53 -18.73
N ALA A 81 21.59 0.46 -18.99
CA ALA A 81 21.15 1.84 -19.19
C ALA A 81 20.16 1.96 -20.37
N LYS A 82 20.36 1.15 -21.43
CA LYS A 82 19.45 1.08 -22.59
C LYS A 82 18.17 0.31 -22.29
N ALA A 83 18.17 -0.76 -21.47
CA ALA A 83 16.99 -1.53 -21.07
C ALA A 83 16.10 -0.79 -20.03
N SER A 84 16.73 -0.12 -19.06
CA SER A 84 16.06 0.78 -18.12
C SER A 84 15.43 2.00 -18.83
N GLN A 85 16.00 2.44 -19.96
CA GLN A 85 15.41 3.43 -20.89
C GLN A 85 14.41 2.82 -21.91
N VAL A 86 14.44 1.50 -22.15
CA VAL A 86 13.56 0.79 -23.11
C VAL A 86 12.30 0.22 -22.43
N ILE A 87 12.19 0.24 -21.10
CA ILE A 87 10.89 0.12 -20.39
C ILE A 87 10.34 1.49 -19.99
N ALA A 88 11.19 2.52 -19.95
CA ALA A 88 10.71 3.92 -20.06
C ALA A 88 9.94 4.18 -21.38
N LEU A 89 9.92 3.21 -22.29
CA LEU A 89 9.01 3.15 -23.42
C LEU A 89 7.59 2.78 -22.95
N VAL A 90 6.55 3.53 -23.31
CA VAL A 90 6.34 4.02 -24.68
C VAL A 90 5.74 5.42 -24.67
N GLN A 91 6.29 6.23 -23.77
CA GLN A 91 6.45 7.68 -23.86
C GLN A 91 5.22 8.51 -24.32
N GLY A 92 4.34 8.78 -23.37
CA GLY A 92 3.97 10.18 -23.09
C GLY A 92 4.30 10.45 -21.63
N ASN A 93 5.27 11.32 -21.36
CA ASN A 93 5.90 11.53 -20.04
C ASN A 93 4.90 11.70 -18.88
N PHE A 94 4.81 10.67 -18.02
CA PHE A 94 4.27 10.77 -16.67
C PHE A 94 5.20 9.97 -15.74
N THR A 95 5.55 10.53 -14.58
CA THR A 95 6.27 9.80 -13.54
C THR A 95 5.27 8.90 -12.78
N TYR A 96 5.54 7.60 -12.75
CA TYR A 96 4.66 6.57 -12.17
C TYR A 96 4.87 6.37 -10.65
N ASP A 97 5.71 7.17 -10.01
CA ASP A 97 5.83 7.23 -8.53
C ASP A 97 4.48 7.50 -7.85
N LYS A 98 3.53 8.08 -8.60
CA LYS A 98 2.19 8.41 -8.16
C LYS A 98 1.11 7.41 -8.56
N TRP A 99 1.39 6.17 -8.97
CA TRP A 99 0.36 5.23 -9.42
C TRP A 99 0.34 3.96 -8.56
N THR A 100 -0.85 3.46 -8.21
CA THR A 100 -0.98 2.16 -7.54
C THR A 100 -0.72 1.00 -8.50
N LEU A 101 -0.39 -0.17 -7.93
CA LEU A 101 -0.21 -1.39 -8.72
C LEU A 101 -1.47 -1.77 -9.51
N GLN A 102 -2.66 -1.51 -8.94
CA GLN A 102 -3.93 -1.79 -9.63
C GLN A 102 -4.15 -0.84 -10.80
N ALA A 103 -3.84 0.45 -10.63
CA ALA A 103 -3.87 1.41 -11.72
C ALA A 103 -2.88 1.03 -12.84
N VAL A 104 -1.67 0.58 -12.51
CA VAL A 104 -0.69 0.07 -13.50
C VAL A 104 -1.22 -1.18 -14.22
N ARG A 105 -1.87 -2.11 -13.52
CA ARG A 105 -2.47 -3.31 -14.13
C ARG A 105 -3.58 -2.98 -15.13
N ILE A 106 -4.39 -1.96 -14.85
CA ILE A 106 -5.39 -1.45 -15.80
C ILE A 106 -4.72 -1.01 -17.10
N ILE A 107 -3.60 -0.30 -17.01
CA ILE A 107 -2.86 0.16 -18.20
C ILE A 107 -2.28 -1.01 -18.99
N GLN A 108 -1.70 -1.99 -18.30
CA GLN A 108 -1.18 -3.21 -18.94
C GLN A 108 -2.29 -3.99 -19.64
N PHE A 109 -3.45 -4.13 -19.00
CA PHE A 109 -4.62 -4.77 -19.60
C PHE A 109 -5.14 -4.00 -20.81
N ALA A 110 -5.19 -2.66 -20.73
CA ALA A 110 -5.59 -1.83 -21.87
C ALA A 110 -4.67 -2.01 -23.09
N GLN A 111 -3.36 -2.13 -22.86
CA GLN A 111 -2.40 -2.45 -23.91
C GLN A 111 -2.61 -3.86 -24.49
N GLN A 112 -2.95 -4.84 -23.65
CA GLN A 112 -3.27 -6.20 -24.11
C GLN A 112 -4.55 -6.21 -24.96
N GLU A 113 -5.60 -5.48 -24.58
CA GLU A 113 -6.81 -5.37 -25.39
C GLU A 113 -6.57 -4.63 -26.71
N ALA A 114 -5.72 -3.59 -26.71
CA ALA A 114 -5.31 -2.93 -27.96
C ALA A 114 -4.59 -3.93 -28.89
N ARG A 115 -3.69 -4.77 -28.36
CA ARG A 115 -3.05 -5.85 -29.12
C ARG A 115 -4.06 -6.88 -29.63
N ARG A 116 -4.98 -7.32 -28.76
CA ARG A 116 -6.02 -8.32 -29.09
C ARG A 116 -6.87 -7.86 -30.28
N LEU A 117 -7.17 -6.57 -30.35
CA LEU A 117 -7.95 -5.95 -31.41
C LEU A 117 -7.12 -5.55 -32.64
N GLY A 118 -5.80 -5.70 -32.60
CA GLY A 118 -4.90 -5.26 -33.67
C GLY A 118 -4.81 -3.73 -33.80
N HIS A 119 -5.04 -2.99 -32.72
CA HIS A 119 -4.99 -1.53 -32.70
C HIS A 119 -3.57 -1.01 -32.47
N ASN A 120 -3.22 0.07 -33.15
CA ASN A 120 -1.89 0.70 -33.08
C ASN A 120 -1.78 1.77 -31.99
N PHE A 121 -2.87 2.05 -31.26
CA PHE A 121 -2.92 3.00 -30.16
C PHE A 121 -3.82 2.48 -29.04
N VAL A 122 -3.54 2.89 -27.81
CA VAL A 122 -4.44 2.69 -26.66
C VAL A 122 -5.36 3.89 -26.55
N GLY A 123 -6.65 3.66 -26.83
CA GLY A 123 -7.74 4.61 -26.67
C GLY A 123 -8.40 4.54 -25.30
N THR A 124 -9.33 5.46 -25.06
CA THR A 124 -10.12 5.54 -23.81
C THR A 124 -10.95 4.28 -23.55
N GLU A 125 -11.31 3.58 -24.62
CA GLU A 125 -12.10 2.36 -24.58
C GLU A 125 -11.30 1.18 -24.06
N GLN A 126 -10.00 1.07 -24.37
CA GLN A 126 -9.18 0.03 -23.75
C GLN A 126 -8.89 0.34 -22.27
N ILE A 127 -8.79 1.62 -21.88
CA ILE A 127 -8.73 2.01 -20.47
C ILE A 127 -10.01 1.56 -19.73
N LEU A 128 -11.18 1.79 -20.35
CA LEU A 128 -12.46 1.29 -19.81
C LEU A 128 -12.45 -0.24 -19.68
N LEU A 129 -12.03 -0.98 -20.70
CA LEU A 129 -11.93 -2.44 -20.63
C LEU A 129 -11.00 -2.90 -19.49
N GLY A 130 -9.87 -2.21 -19.29
CA GLY A 130 -8.97 -2.46 -18.17
C GLY A 130 -9.61 -2.21 -16.81
N LEU A 131 -10.40 -1.14 -16.66
CA LEU A 131 -11.16 -0.82 -15.45
C LEU A 131 -12.23 -1.89 -15.14
N ILE A 132 -12.99 -2.33 -16.16
CA ILE A 132 -14.03 -3.36 -16.00
C ILE A 132 -13.41 -4.73 -15.68
N ALA A 133 -12.23 -5.03 -16.22
CA ALA A 133 -11.53 -6.30 -16.01
C ALA A 133 -10.95 -6.45 -14.60
N GLN A 134 -10.93 -5.39 -13.78
CA GLN A 134 -10.46 -5.50 -12.40
C GLN A 134 -11.49 -6.25 -11.54
N ASP A 135 -11.00 -7.14 -10.69
CA ASP A 135 -11.85 -7.87 -9.75
C ASP A 135 -12.17 -7.06 -8.49
N ASN A 136 -11.23 -6.19 -8.09
CA ASN A 136 -11.24 -5.40 -6.88
C ASN A 136 -10.96 -3.91 -7.16
N GLY A 137 -11.19 -3.07 -6.15
CA GLY A 137 -11.08 -1.62 -6.26
C GLY A 137 -12.44 -0.93 -6.43
N ILE A 138 -12.47 0.37 -6.14
CA ILE A 138 -13.71 1.17 -6.15
C ILE A 138 -14.29 1.25 -7.56
N ALA A 139 -13.46 1.44 -8.59
CA ALA A 139 -13.93 1.46 -9.98
C ALA A 139 -14.59 0.14 -10.39
N ALA A 140 -13.99 -1.00 -10.04
CA ALA A 140 -14.56 -2.32 -10.31
C ALA A 140 -15.92 -2.49 -9.61
N LYS A 141 -16.02 -2.09 -8.33
CA LYS A 141 -17.26 -2.16 -7.56
C LYS A 141 -18.37 -1.32 -8.20
N VAL A 142 -18.07 -0.06 -8.55
CA VAL A 142 -19.03 0.87 -9.12
C VAL A 142 -19.50 0.41 -10.51
N LEU A 143 -18.58 -0.04 -11.38
CA LEU A 143 -18.90 -0.55 -12.71
C LEU A 143 -19.75 -1.83 -12.64
N LYS A 144 -19.44 -2.75 -11.71
CA LYS A 144 -20.26 -3.94 -11.43
C LYS A 144 -21.67 -3.56 -10.94
N SER A 145 -21.77 -2.54 -10.08
CA SER A 145 -23.07 -2.04 -9.60
C SER A 145 -23.93 -1.44 -10.73
N ALA A 146 -23.28 -0.91 -11.78
CA ALA A 146 -23.91 -0.43 -12.99
C ALA A 146 -24.23 -1.54 -14.00
N ARG A 147 -23.99 -2.81 -13.64
CA ARG A 147 -24.22 -4.01 -14.47
C ARG A 147 -23.43 -4.01 -15.78
N VAL A 148 -22.30 -3.33 -15.82
CA VAL A 148 -21.39 -3.34 -16.97
C VAL A 148 -20.53 -4.61 -16.92
N THR A 149 -20.59 -5.42 -17.97
CA THR A 149 -19.72 -6.60 -18.09
C THR A 149 -18.62 -6.39 -19.14
N LEU A 150 -17.48 -7.07 -18.94
CA LEU A 150 -16.35 -6.97 -19.86
C LEU A 150 -16.71 -7.47 -21.26
N ASN A 151 -17.53 -8.51 -21.36
CA ASN A 151 -17.90 -9.11 -22.64
C ASN A 151 -18.81 -8.18 -23.45
N GLU A 152 -19.81 -7.57 -22.82
CA GLU A 152 -20.69 -6.59 -23.50
C GLU A 152 -19.88 -5.37 -23.95
N ALA A 153 -19.00 -4.85 -23.08
CA ALA A 153 -18.13 -3.72 -23.43
C ALA A 153 -17.21 -4.05 -24.62
N ARG A 154 -16.62 -5.24 -24.68
CA ARG A 154 -15.80 -5.68 -25.83
C ARG A 154 -16.61 -5.72 -27.13
N VAL A 155 -17.85 -6.21 -27.08
CA VAL A 155 -18.73 -6.25 -28.25
C VAL A 155 -19.01 -4.84 -28.78
N GLU A 156 -19.31 -3.88 -27.89
CA GLU A 156 -19.55 -2.50 -28.30
C GLU A 156 -18.27 -1.81 -28.81
N VAL A 157 -17.09 -2.08 -28.21
CA VAL A 157 -15.80 -1.62 -28.74
C VAL A 157 -15.58 -2.10 -30.17
N GLU A 158 -15.78 -3.39 -30.42
CA GLU A 158 -15.58 -3.99 -31.75
C GLU A 158 -16.58 -3.44 -32.77
N LYS A 159 -17.82 -3.10 -32.37
CA LYS A 159 -18.80 -2.46 -33.26
C LYS A 159 -18.42 -1.03 -33.65
N ILE A 160 -17.88 -0.25 -32.72
CA ILE A 160 -17.57 1.18 -32.96
C ILE A 160 -16.25 1.35 -33.71
N ILE A 161 -15.21 0.62 -33.28
CA ILE A 161 -13.82 0.82 -33.76
C ILE A 161 -13.40 -0.25 -34.77
N GLY A 162 -14.05 -1.42 -34.76
CA GLY A 162 -13.66 -2.55 -35.60
C GLY A 162 -12.47 -3.33 -35.05
N LYS A 163 -11.88 -4.16 -35.91
CA LYS A 163 -10.58 -4.80 -35.68
C LYS A 163 -9.56 -4.16 -36.60
N GLY A 164 -8.37 -3.87 -36.07
CA GLY A 164 -7.25 -3.37 -36.85
C GLY A 164 -6.51 -4.48 -37.59
N SER A 165 -5.55 -4.07 -38.42
CA SER A 165 -4.62 -4.99 -39.10
C SER A 165 -3.65 -5.54 -38.07
N SER A 166 -3.60 -6.86 -37.86
CA SER A 166 -2.74 -7.53 -36.88
C SER A 166 -1.31 -6.96 -36.88
N PHE A 167 -1.00 -6.16 -35.85
CA PHE A 167 0.25 -5.41 -35.80
C PHE A 167 1.12 -5.89 -34.64
N LEU A 168 2.37 -6.26 -34.96
CA LEU A 168 3.35 -6.82 -34.01
C LEU A 168 4.28 -5.72 -33.49
N GLN A 169 3.74 -4.61 -32.96
CA GLN A 169 4.57 -3.67 -32.21
C GLN A 169 4.76 -4.17 -30.78
N ILE A 170 6.03 -4.16 -30.34
CA ILE A 170 6.40 -4.46 -28.94
C ILE A 170 5.66 -3.49 -27.98
N GLN A 171 5.24 -2.33 -28.48
CA GLN A 171 4.87 -1.17 -27.69
C GLN A 171 3.78 -0.34 -28.37
N ILE A 172 2.65 -0.16 -27.69
CA ILE A 172 1.48 0.57 -28.20
C ILE A 172 1.38 1.92 -27.46
N PRO A 173 1.47 3.06 -28.16
CA PRO A 173 1.36 4.38 -27.55
C PRO A 173 -0.07 4.74 -27.12
N PHE A 174 -0.20 5.68 -26.18
CA PHE A 174 -1.50 6.24 -25.75
C PHE A 174 -1.97 7.36 -26.67
N THR A 175 -3.28 7.43 -26.91
CA THR A 175 -3.92 8.56 -27.59
C THR A 175 -3.85 9.85 -26.75
N PRO A 176 -3.95 11.05 -27.36
CA PRO A 176 -4.00 12.31 -26.61
C PRO A 176 -5.12 12.37 -25.57
N ARG A 177 -6.28 11.75 -25.87
CA ARG A 177 -7.41 11.65 -24.93
C ARG A 177 -7.04 10.83 -23.70
N VAL A 178 -6.31 9.72 -23.86
CA VAL A 178 -5.84 8.93 -22.71
C VAL A 178 -4.83 9.70 -21.87
N LYS A 179 -3.94 10.49 -22.48
CA LYS A 179 -3.07 11.41 -21.72
C LYS A 179 -3.88 12.40 -20.90
N ARG A 180 -4.95 12.97 -21.49
CA ARG A 180 -5.88 13.84 -20.77
C ARG A 180 -6.60 13.12 -19.62
N VAL A 181 -7.02 11.86 -19.81
CA VAL A 181 -7.58 11.03 -18.75
C VAL A 181 -6.60 10.92 -17.58
N PHE A 182 -5.31 10.71 -17.84
CA PHE A 182 -4.29 10.61 -16.79
C PHE A 182 -4.08 11.92 -16.02
N GLU A 183 -4.03 13.05 -16.73
CA GLU A 183 -3.98 14.39 -16.11
C GLU A 183 -5.19 14.61 -15.20
N LEU A 184 -6.40 14.34 -15.70
CA LEU A 184 -7.64 14.48 -14.93
C LEU A 184 -7.65 13.52 -13.73
N SER A 185 -7.13 12.30 -13.88
CA SER A 185 -7.02 11.34 -12.78
C SER A 185 -6.10 11.87 -11.67
N LEU A 186 -4.99 12.49 -12.03
CA LEU A 186 -4.07 13.13 -11.08
C LEU A 186 -4.73 14.34 -10.39
N GLU A 187 -5.44 15.17 -11.15
CA GLU A 187 -6.20 16.31 -10.62
C GLU A 187 -7.26 15.83 -9.61
N GLN A 188 -8.00 14.76 -9.92
CA GLN A 188 -9.00 14.19 -9.01
C GLN A 188 -8.38 13.60 -7.75
N ALA A 189 -7.29 12.85 -7.88
CA ALA A 189 -6.54 12.35 -6.72
C ALA A 189 -6.13 13.50 -5.79
N HIS A 190 -5.54 14.56 -6.34
CA HIS A 190 -5.14 15.73 -5.56
C HIS A 190 -6.33 16.45 -4.91
N GLN A 191 -7.46 16.58 -5.61
CA GLN A 191 -8.68 17.21 -5.05
C GLN A 191 -9.25 16.43 -3.87
N LEU A 192 -9.11 15.11 -3.90
CA LEU A 192 -9.51 14.21 -2.80
C LEU A 192 -8.43 14.11 -1.70
N GLY A 193 -7.26 14.76 -1.88
CA GLY A 193 -6.16 14.72 -0.92
C GLY A 193 -5.24 13.51 -1.06
N HIS A 194 -5.44 12.66 -2.08
CA HIS A 194 -4.58 11.55 -2.43
C HIS A 194 -3.35 12.02 -3.22
N ASN A 195 -2.17 11.49 -2.88
CA ASN A 195 -0.92 11.76 -3.60
C ASN A 195 -0.58 10.66 -4.63
N TYR A 196 -1.49 9.72 -4.83
CA TYR A 196 -1.40 8.63 -5.80
C TYR A 196 -2.69 8.51 -6.61
N ILE A 197 -2.58 7.89 -7.78
CA ILE A 197 -3.66 7.56 -8.70
C ILE A 197 -3.96 6.08 -8.52
N ASP A 198 -5.24 5.80 -8.26
CA ASP A 198 -5.77 4.46 -8.10
C ASP A 198 -6.99 4.27 -9.02
N THR A 199 -7.64 3.12 -8.94
CA THR A 199 -8.70 2.71 -9.88
C THR A 199 -9.85 3.72 -10.01
N GLU A 200 -10.30 4.32 -8.90
CA GLU A 200 -11.35 5.32 -8.83
C GLU A 200 -10.97 6.63 -9.51
N HIS A 201 -9.75 7.10 -9.27
CA HIS A 201 -9.22 8.31 -9.89
C HIS A 201 -9.15 8.14 -11.40
N LEU A 202 -8.74 6.96 -11.86
CA LEU A 202 -8.67 6.63 -13.28
C LEU A 202 -10.06 6.56 -13.94
N LEU A 203 -11.05 6.00 -13.24
CA LEU A 203 -12.44 6.00 -13.70
C LEU A 203 -13.02 7.43 -13.73
N MET A 204 -12.77 8.24 -12.70
CA MET A 204 -13.20 9.64 -12.65
C MET A 204 -12.56 10.46 -13.77
N GLY A 205 -11.26 10.28 -14.02
CA GLY A 205 -10.55 10.92 -15.13
C GLY A 205 -11.14 10.54 -16.49
N LEU A 206 -11.53 9.27 -16.68
CA LEU A 206 -12.21 8.80 -17.89
C LEU A 206 -13.57 9.48 -18.07
N LEU A 207 -14.37 9.58 -17.00
CA LEU A 207 -15.69 10.21 -17.03
C LEU A 207 -15.61 11.72 -17.29
N LEU A 208 -14.63 12.40 -16.71
CA LEU A 208 -14.40 13.84 -16.89
C LEU A 208 -13.86 14.20 -18.27
N GLU A 209 -13.07 13.33 -18.90
CA GLU A 209 -12.65 13.54 -20.28
C GLU A 209 -13.87 13.54 -21.22
N GLY A 210 -14.85 12.67 -20.96
CA GLY A 210 -16.25 12.78 -21.40
C GLY A 210 -16.51 12.54 -22.89
N GLY A 211 -15.55 12.83 -23.77
CA GLY A 211 -15.71 12.77 -25.22
C GLY A 211 -15.11 11.52 -25.88
N GLY A 212 -14.41 10.69 -25.11
CA GLY A 212 -13.79 9.46 -25.59
C GLY A 212 -14.78 8.32 -25.82
N VAL A 213 -14.35 7.35 -26.63
CA VAL A 213 -15.10 6.14 -26.97
C VAL A 213 -15.48 5.33 -25.73
N GLY A 214 -14.64 5.34 -24.68
CA GLY A 214 -14.95 4.68 -23.41
C GLY A 214 -16.26 5.21 -22.78
N VAL A 215 -16.42 6.52 -22.71
CA VAL A 215 -17.65 7.12 -22.15
C VAL A 215 -18.85 6.87 -23.07
N GLN A 216 -18.63 6.87 -24.38
CA GLN A 216 -19.68 6.50 -25.35
C GLN A 216 -20.17 5.06 -25.15
N ILE A 217 -19.27 4.10 -24.91
CA ILE A 217 -19.63 2.70 -24.63
C ILE A 217 -20.46 2.60 -23.35
N LEU A 218 -20.08 3.31 -22.28
CA LEU A 218 -20.88 3.35 -21.05
C LEU A 218 -22.32 3.83 -21.34
N LYS A 219 -22.48 4.87 -22.15
CA LYS A 219 -23.81 5.38 -22.55
C LYS A 219 -24.60 4.37 -23.37
N ILE A 220 -23.96 3.67 -24.31
CA ILE A 220 -24.59 2.61 -25.12
C ILE A 220 -25.06 1.46 -24.24
N LEU A 221 -24.28 1.10 -23.22
CA LEU A 221 -24.65 0.10 -22.21
C LEU A 221 -25.70 0.59 -21.20
N GLY A 222 -26.27 1.79 -21.40
CA GLY A 222 -27.33 2.34 -20.57
C GLY A 222 -26.85 2.94 -19.24
N VAL A 223 -25.55 3.23 -19.11
CA VAL A 223 -24.99 3.81 -17.88
C VAL A 223 -25.10 5.34 -17.93
N ASP A 224 -25.72 5.91 -16.91
CA ASP A 224 -25.66 7.35 -16.64
C ASP A 224 -24.31 7.70 -16.03
N THR A 225 -23.49 8.41 -16.80
CA THR A 225 -22.12 8.79 -16.44
C THR A 225 -22.05 9.78 -15.28
N ASN A 226 -23.07 10.64 -15.10
CA ASN A 226 -23.12 11.59 -13.99
C ASN A 226 -23.42 10.83 -12.69
N ASN A 227 -24.41 9.93 -12.73
CA ASN A 227 -24.72 9.07 -11.60
C ASN A 227 -23.52 8.16 -11.25
N LEU A 228 -22.83 7.61 -12.25
CA LEU A 228 -21.64 6.79 -12.03
C LEU A 228 -20.53 7.57 -11.31
N PHE A 229 -20.27 8.83 -11.69
CA PHE A 229 -19.31 9.68 -11.02
C PHE A 229 -19.69 9.94 -9.55
N HIS A 230 -20.96 10.23 -9.27
CA HIS A 230 -21.45 10.40 -7.89
C HIS A 230 -21.32 9.11 -7.06
N LYS A 231 -21.58 7.93 -7.65
CA LYS A 231 -21.36 6.64 -6.98
C LYS A 231 -19.89 6.39 -6.65
N VAL A 232 -18.96 6.80 -7.51
CA VAL A 232 -17.54 6.72 -7.17
C VAL A 232 -17.23 7.59 -5.95
N LEU A 233 -17.72 8.83 -5.91
CA LEU A 233 -17.53 9.71 -4.75
C LEU A 233 -18.19 9.15 -3.47
N GLU A 234 -19.37 8.56 -3.59
CA GLU A 234 -20.06 7.89 -2.48
C GLU A 234 -19.24 6.70 -1.96
N GLU A 235 -18.74 5.85 -2.86
CA GLU A 235 -17.91 4.69 -2.49
C GLU A 235 -16.57 5.10 -1.89
N ILE A 236 -15.95 6.17 -2.39
CA ILE A 236 -14.78 6.80 -1.75
C ILE A 236 -15.17 7.25 -0.35
N SER A 237 -16.31 7.92 -0.18
CA SER A 237 -16.82 8.39 1.13
C SER A 237 -17.33 7.30 2.07
N LEU A 238 -17.53 6.07 1.58
CA LEU A 238 -17.96 4.89 2.36
C LEU A 238 -16.76 4.00 2.72
N GLY A 239 -15.74 3.93 1.84
CA GLY A 239 -14.46 3.26 2.09
C GLY A 239 -13.51 4.12 2.93
N GLU A 240 -13.54 5.43 2.74
CA GLU A 240 -13.12 6.40 3.74
C GLU A 240 -14.24 6.49 4.77
N VAL A 241 -14.11 5.81 5.91
CA VAL A 241 -14.72 6.35 7.13
C VAL A 241 -14.32 7.83 7.14
N LYS A 242 -15.29 8.76 7.04
CA LYS A 242 -15.05 10.21 7.02
C LYS A 242 -13.98 10.57 8.04
N LEU A 243 -12.75 10.67 7.55
CA LEU A 243 -11.67 11.40 8.17
C LEU A 243 -11.78 12.81 7.55
N PRO A 244 -11.77 13.89 8.35
CA PRO A 244 -12.05 15.21 7.89
C PRO A 244 -10.90 15.60 6.96
N SER A 245 -11.26 15.98 5.76
CA SER A 245 -10.38 16.61 4.79
C SER A 245 -9.69 17.83 5.40
N ARG A 246 -8.39 17.96 5.12
CA ARG A 246 -7.45 19.03 5.49
C ARG A 246 -8.10 20.38 5.84
N GLY A 247 -8.43 20.51 7.11
CA GLY A 247 -8.15 21.68 7.92
C GLY A 247 -7.47 21.15 9.17
N THR A 248 -6.44 21.80 9.65
CA THR A 248 -5.89 21.58 10.99
C THR A 248 -7.00 21.34 12.02
N THR A 249 -7.23 20.08 12.41
CA THR A 249 -7.77 19.62 13.71
C THR A 249 -8.05 18.11 13.62
N SER A 250 -7.44 17.36 14.54
CA SER A 250 -7.93 16.12 15.15
C SER A 250 -9.24 15.54 14.58
N ASN A 251 -9.14 14.39 13.91
CA ASN A 251 -10.21 13.39 13.94
C ASN A 251 -9.78 12.17 14.73
N SER A 252 -9.08 12.41 15.83
CA SER A 252 -9.37 11.63 17.01
C SER A 252 -10.81 11.97 17.38
N ASN A 253 -11.67 10.96 17.55
CA ASN A 253 -12.78 11.14 18.48
C ASN A 253 -12.18 11.82 19.71
N PRO A 254 -12.73 12.95 20.21
CA PRO A 254 -12.12 13.66 21.31
C PRO A 254 -11.80 12.64 22.41
N ILE A 255 -10.52 12.53 22.74
CA ILE A 255 -10.08 11.65 23.81
C ILE A 255 -10.81 12.13 25.05
N ASP A 256 -11.60 11.25 25.66
CA ASP A 256 -12.30 11.64 26.88
C ASP A 256 -11.26 11.99 27.96
N PHE A 257 -11.71 12.70 28.99
CA PHE A 257 -10.82 13.23 30.00
C PHE A 257 -10.02 12.13 30.72
N THR A 258 -10.64 10.98 30.99
CA THR A 258 -9.99 9.84 31.65
C THR A 258 -8.88 9.28 30.75
N SER A 259 -9.20 9.02 29.50
CA SER A 259 -8.22 8.55 28.50
C SER A 259 -7.08 9.55 28.30
N GLY A 260 -7.36 10.86 28.36
CA GLY A 260 -6.34 11.92 28.32
C GLY A 260 -5.38 11.89 29.51
N VAL A 261 -5.89 11.70 30.73
CA VAL A 261 -5.05 11.57 31.93
C VAL A 261 -4.20 10.30 31.88
N ILE A 262 -4.78 9.18 31.44
CA ILE A 262 -4.04 7.92 31.25
C ILE A 262 -2.91 8.10 30.22
N SER A 263 -3.20 8.76 29.10
CA SER A 263 -2.20 9.08 28.06
C SER A 263 -1.03 9.88 28.62
N ALA A 264 -1.33 11.00 29.30
CA ALA A 264 -0.31 11.86 29.88
C ALA A 264 0.54 11.12 30.92
N ARG A 265 -0.08 10.28 31.76
CA ARG A 265 0.61 9.48 32.77
C ARG A 265 1.51 8.42 32.13
N PHE A 266 0.99 7.64 31.19
CA PHE A 266 1.77 6.62 30.48
C PHE A 266 2.97 7.26 29.78
N CYS A 267 2.73 8.35 29.03
CA CYS A 267 3.78 9.07 28.31
C CYS A 267 4.86 9.56 29.27
N SER A 268 4.48 10.17 30.40
CA SER A 268 5.45 10.69 31.38
C SER A 268 6.34 9.58 31.97
N LEU A 269 5.73 8.46 32.37
CA LEU A 269 6.46 7.32 32.96
C LEU A 269 7.42 6.68 31.94
N LEU A 270 6.99 6.54 30.69
CA LEU A 270 7.83 5.98 29.65
C LEU A 270 8.94 6.95 29.22
N SER A 271 8.62 8.23 28.98
CA SER A 271 9.60 9.25 28.57
C SER A 271 10.72 9.38 29.60
N SER A 272 10.40 9.40 30.90
CA SER A 272 11.40 9.50 31.96
C SER A 272 12.43 8.37 31.90
N TRP A 273 11.99 7.13 31.62
CA TRP A 273 12.89 5.99 31.45
C TRP A 273 13.71 6.08 30.16
N VAL A 274 13.02 6.35 29.04
CA VAL A 274 13.65 6.43 27.70
C VAL A 274 14.75 7.49 27.67
N GLU A 275 14.51 8.66 28.26
CA GLU A 275 15.47 9.76 28.28
C GLU A 275 16.66 9.48 29.20
N SER A 276 16.42 8.98 30.42
CA SER A 276 17.49 8.67 31.38
C SER A 276 18.45 7.58 30.87
N HIS A 277 17.97 6.70 30.00
CA HIS A 277 18.75 5.62 29.38
C HIS A 277 19.15 5.91 27.93
N GLN A 278 18.82 7.10 27.41
CA GLN A 278 19.10 7.55 26.03
C GLN A 278 18.64 6.57 24.93
N LEU A 279 17.49 5.92 25.15
CA LEU A 279 17.00 4.84 24.27
C LEU A 279 16.35 5.37 22.98
N GLY A 280 15.89 6.61 22.97
CA GLY A 280 15.18 7.17 21.82
C GLY A 280 14.28 8.36 22.18
N TYR A 281 13.14 8.45 21.51
CA TYR A 281 12.20 9.56 21.61
C TYR A 281 10.77 9.05 21.78
N VAL A 282 10.04 9.59 22.76
CA VAL A 282 8.61 9.34 22.95
C VAL A 282 7.85 10.59 22.54
N VAL A 283 6.80 10.41 21.72
CA VAL A 283 5.94 11.50 21.23
C VAL A 283 4.48 11.19 21.51
N ASN A 284 3.67 12.24 21.63
CA ASN A 284 2.25 12.17 21.95
C ASN A 284 1.36 12.30 20.69
N SER A 285 0.04 12.27 20.93
CA SER A 285 -1.04 12.36 19.93
C SER A 285 -1.05 13.62 19.05
N ASN A 286 -0.28 14.65 19.41
CA ASN A 286 -0.16 15.87 18.60
C ASN A 286 0.87 15.70 17.47
N THR A 287 1.55 14.56 17.42
CA THR A 287 2.55 14.19 16.42
C THR A 287 2.11 12.92 15.69
N GLY A 288 2.77 12.59 14.59
CA GLY A 288 2.51 11.38 13.81
C GLY A 288 3.71 10.99 12.98
N PHE A 289 3.50 10.01 12.09
CA PHE A 289 4.45 9.63 11.06
C PHE A 289 3.75 9.51 9.71
N GLN A 290 4.54 9.67 8.66
CA GLN A 290 4.07 9.61 7.29
C GLN A 290 4.25 8.19 6.76
N LEU A 291 3.21 7.64 6.15
CA LEU A 291 3.27 6.43 5.36
C LEU A 291 3.87 6.73 3.97
N PHE A 292 4.32 5.70 3.27
CA PHE A 292 4.81 5.81 1.88
C PHE A 292 3.80 6.45 0.92
N ASN A 293 2.50 6.33 1.21
CA ASN A 293 1.43 6.98 0.46
C ASN A 293 1.14 8.42 0.93
N GLY A 294 2.05 9.06 1.67
CA GLY A 294 1.91 10.45 2.14
C GLY A 294 0.88 10.68 3.23
N ASN A 295 0.09 9.67 3.61
CA ASN A 295 -0.86 9.80 4.70
C ASN A 295 -0.11 9.91 6.03
N ILE A 296 -0.60 10.78 6.91
CA ILE A 296 -0.08 10.91 8.26
C ILE A 296 -0.95 10.10 9.20
N ILE A 297 -0.35 9.22 9.98
CA ILE A 297 -1.01 8.54 11.08
C ILE A 297 -0.50 9.12 12.39
N ALA A 298 -1.42 9.43 13.29
CA ALA A 298 -1.15 10.01 14.60
C ALA A 298 -1.69 9.09 15.72
N PRO A 299 -0.86 8.18 16.24
CA PRO A 299 -1.24 7.37 17.38
C PRO A 299 -1.22 8.16 18.68
N HIS A 300 -1.86 7.66 19.74
CA HIS A 300 -1.90 8.38 21.02
C HIS A 300 -0.50 8.58 21.63
N ILE A 301 0.34 7.56 21.58
CA ILE A 301 1.75 7.63 21.99
C ILE A 301 2.57 6.80 21.01
N SER A 302 3.75 7.30 20.62
CA SER A 302 4.71 6.56 19.81
C SER A 302 6.11 6.64 20.41
N PHE A 303 6.89 5.57 20.27
CA PHE A 303 8.30 5.56 20.62
C PHE A 303 9.15 5.20 19.40
N TYR A 304 10.24 5.98 19.21
CA TYR A 304 11.26 5.77 18.20
C TYR A 304 12.59 5.51 18.90
N SER A 305 13.19 4.35 18.67
CA SER A 305 14.54 4.06 19.12
C SER A 305 15.55 5.00 18.46
N LYS A 306 16.65 5.24 19.17
CA LYS A 306 17.79 6.03 18.64
C LYS A 306 18.44 5.38 17.42
N GLU A 307 18.27 4.07 17.26
CA GLU A 307 18.72 3.32 16.07
C GLU A 307 17.91 3.73 14.84
N LYS A 308 16.57 3.75 14.96
CA LYS A 308 15.66 4.16 13.88
C LYS A 308 15.74 5.66 13.60
N LEU A 309 15.60 6.49 14.64
CA LEU A 309 15.53 7.94 14.49
C LEU A 309 16.80 8.59 15.07
N LYS A 310 17.83 8.72 14.23
CA LYS A 310 19.12 9.30 14.65
C LYS A 310 19.04 10.81 14.92
N GLN A 311 18.17 11.52 14.20
CA GLN A 311 17.95 12.95 14.34
C GLN A 311 16.45 13.25 14.25
N VAL A 312 15.95 14.13 15.12
CA VAL A 312 14.53 14.49 15.16
C VAL A 312 14.23 15.52 14.06
N PRO A 313 13.39 15.20 13.05
CA PRO A 313 13.04 16.13 11.98
C PRO A 313 12.02 17.17 12.45
N ARG A 314 11.93 18.28 11.70
CA ARG A 314 10.88 19.29 11.86
C ARG A 314 9.55 18.93 11.15
N ILE A 315 9.56 17.88 10.35
CA ILE A 315 8.41 17.37 9.60
C ILE A 315 8.06 15.96 10.09
N TYR A 316 6.88 15.45 9.75
CA TYR A 316 6.52 14.07 10.05
C TYR A 316 7.52 13.11 9.38
N PRO A 317 8.16 12.20 10.14
CA PRO A 317 9.11 11.28 9.57
C PRO A 317 8.39 10.24 8.71
N GLU A 318 8.96 9.90 7.55
CA GLU A 318 8.56 8.73 6.75
C GLU A 318 9.18 7.46 7.33
N LEU A 319 8.91 7.22 8.61
CA LEU A 319 9.52 6.17 9.42
C LEU A 319 8.51 5.71 10.45
N SER A 320 8.26 4.40 10.53
CA SER A 320 7.35 3.85 11.53
C SER A 320 8.03 3.76 12.91
N PRO A 321 7.27 4.02 13.99
CA PRO A 321 7.77 3.86 15.36
C PRO A 321 8.08 2.39 15.70
N ASP A 322 8.84 2.18 16.77
CA ASP A 322 9.09 0.86 17.35
C ASP A 322 7.92 0.37 18.21
N LEU A 323 7.25 1.30 18.90
CA LEU A 323 6.08 1.04 19.72
C LEU A 323 5.00 2.10 19.46
N VAL A 324 3.77 1.65 19.33
CA VAL A 324 2.56 2.49 19.34
C VAL A 324 1.69 2.13 20.53
N VAL A 325 1.09 3.15 21.16
CA VAL A 325 0.04 2.97 22.16
C VAL A 325 -1.21 3.67 21.68
N GLU A 326 -2.32 2.97 21.77
CA GLU A 326 -3.68 3.44 21.55
C GLU A 326 -4.49 3.28 22.83
N ILE A 327 -5.34 4.26 23.12
CA ILE A 327 -6.18 4.28 24.31
C ILE A 327 -7.62 4.37 23.84
N LYS A 328 -8.45 3.40 24.25
CA LYS A 328 -9.85 3.40 23.88
C LYS A 328 -10.57 4.56 24.57
N SER A 329 -11.14 5.48 23.78
CA SER A 329 -12.02 6.53 24.28
C SER A 329 -13.39 5.98 24.71
N ALA A 330 -14.04 6.65 25.66
CA ALA A 330 -15.41 6.36 26.08
C ALA A 330 -16.43 6.42 24.92
N PHE A 331 -16.12 7.19 23.86
CA PHE A 331 -17.01 7.37 22.70
C PHE A 331 -16.70 6.42 21.53
N GLU A 332 -15.65 5.59 21.65
CA GLU A 332 -15.25 4.64 20.61
C GLU A 332 -15.70 3.22 20.94
N GLN A 333 -16.13 2.50 19.90
CA GLN A 333 -16.35 1.05 19.96
C GLN A 333 -14.98 0.35 20.04
N LEU A 334 -14.88 -0.72 20.85
CA LEU A 334 -13.65 -1.51 20.97
C LEU A 334 -13.17 -2.03 19.61
N SER A 335 -14.10 -2.48 18.76
CA SER A 335 -13.80 -2.98 17.41
C SER A 335 -13.16 -1.91 16.52
N THR A 336 -13.55 -0.64 16.66
CA THR A 336 -12.95 0.48 15.92
C THR A 336 -11.48 0.66 16.29
N VAL A 337 -11.17 0.62 17.59
CA VAL A 337 -9.79 0.76 18.06
C VAL A 337 -8.97 -0.47 17.66
N GLN A 338 -9.52 -1.68 17.80
CA GLN A 338 -8.87 -2.91 17.36
C GLN A 338 -8.54 -2.91 15.86
N ASN A 339 -9.41 -2.38 15.01
CA ASN A 339 -9.11 -2.22 13.58
C ASN A 339 -7.90 -1.29 13.36
N LYS A 340 -7.78 -0.19 14.12
CA LYS A 340 -6.59 0.68 14.09
C LYS A 340 -5.33 -0.07 14.53
N ILE A 341 -5.41 -0.89 15.59
CA ILE A 341 -4.31 -1.75 16.04
C ILE A 341 -3.84 -2.67 14.91
N PHE A 342 -4.77 -3.34 14.23
CA PHE A 342 -4.43 -4.23 13.11
C PHE A 342 -3.78 -3.48 11.95
N GLN A 343 -4.24 -2.27 11.64
CA GLN A 343 -3.57 -1.43 10.64
C GLN A 343 -2.12 -1.10 11.03
N PHE A 344 -1.86 -0.77 12.30
CA PHE A 344 -0.49 -0.54 12.79
C PHE A 344 0.40 -1.77 12.66
N LEU A 345 -0.15 -2.95 12.94
CA LEU A 345 0.56 -4.21 12.78
C LEU A 345 0.81 -4.55 11.30
N GLU A 346 -0.15 -4.27 10.42
CA GLU A 346 -0.04 -4.49 8.97
C GLU A 346 1.02 -3.61 8.30
N ILE A 347 1.18 -2.36 8.75
CA ILE A 347 2.26 -1.48 8.28
C ILE A 347 3.62 -1.81 8.92
N GLY A 348 3.69 -2.84 9.77
CA GLY A 348 4.94 -3.40 10.28
C GLY A 348 5.44 -2.79 11.58
N ILE A 349 4.58 -2.16 12.40
CA ILE A 349 4.95 -1.75 13.75
C ILE A 349 5.06 -2.98 14.64
N GLY A 350 6.22 -3.17 15.27
CA GLY A 350 6.57 -4.41 15.97
C GLY A 350 5.84 -4.60 17.29
N SER A 351 5.52 -3.52 18.01
CA SER A 351 4.79 -3.54 19.26
C SER A 351 3.65 -2.53 19.24
N VAL A 352 2.43 -2.97 19.48
CA VAL A 352 1.26 -2.10 19.58
C VAL A 352 0.52 -2.40 20.88
N VAL A 353 0.15 -1.37 21.63
CA VAL A 353 -0.52 -1.49 22.92
C VAL A 353 -1.91 -0.87 22.83
N LEU A 354 -2.91 -1.61 23.29
CA LEU A 354 -4.25 -1.08 23.53
C LEU A 354 -4.47 -0.97 25.03
N ILE A 355 -4.72 0.25 25.51
CA ILE A 355 -5.19 0.48 26.88
C ILE A 355 -6.71 0.64 26.82
N ASN A 356 -7.44 -0.18 27.56
CA ASN A 356 -8.90 -0.14 27.65
C ASN A 356 -9.33 0.26 29.07
N PRO A 357 -9.69 1.54 29.30
CA PRO A 357 -10.13 2.01 30.61
C PRO A 357 -11.42 1.35 31.12
N ASP A 358 -12.34 0.98 30.21
CA ASP A 358 -13.64 0.41 30.57
C ASP A 358 -13.49 -0.95 31.26
N GLU A 359 -12.54 -1.75 30.79
CA GLU A 359 -12.26 -3.09 31.30
C GLU A 359 -11.04 -3.12 32.23
N ARG A 360 -10.35 -1.99 32.41
CA ARG A 360 -9.05 -1.88 33.11
C ARG A 360 -8.05 -2.93 32.62
N THR A 361 -7.93 -3.06 31.30
CA THR A 361 -7.01 -3.98 30.65
C THR A 361 -5.98 -3.25 29.81
N VAL A 362 -4.78 -3.85 29.72
CA VAL A 362 -3.75 -3.45 28.77
C VAL A 362 -3.48 -4.65 27.88
N THR A 363 -3.78 -4.52 26.59
CA THR A 363 -3.52 -5.57 25.62
C THR A 363 -2.27 -5.23 24.82
N VAL A 364 -1.25 -6.08 24.91
CA VAL A 364 -0.01 -5.95 24.15
C VAL A 364 -0.07 -6.86 22.95
N TYR A 365 0.09 -6.27 21.77
CA TYR A 365 0.20 -6.96 20.49
C TYR A 365 1.65 -6.91 20.04
N ILE A 366 2.31 -8.06 20.03
CA ILE A 366 3.67 -8.19 19.50
C ILE A 366 3.59 -8.92 18.17
N TYR A 367 4.19 -8.32 17.14
CA TYR A 367 4.30 -8.94 15.84
C TYR A 367 5.44 -9.97 15.82
N GLU A 368 5.11 -11.25 15.70
CA GLU A 368 6.09 -12.30 15.44
C GLU A 368 6.19 -12.65 13.94
N GLN A 369 7.36 -13.15 13.53
CA GLN A 369 7.73 -13.40 12.13
C GLN A 369 6.79 -14.32 11.33
N ASP A 370 5.85 -15.01 11.99
CA ASP A 370 4.84 -15.91 11.40
C ASP A 370 3.43 -15.29 11.27
N LYS A 371 3.29 -13.96 11.35
CA LYS A 371 1.99 -13.24 11.34
C LYS A 371 1.03 -13.65 12.46
N LYS A 372 1.54 -14.30 13.50
CA LYS A 372 0.80 -14.50 14.75
C LYS A 372 1.07 -13.30 15.63
N HIS A 373 0.01 -12.69 16.13
CA HIS A 373 0.12 -11.69 17.16
C HIS A 373 0.14 -12.41 18.49
N ILE A 374 1.22 -12.25 19.27
CA ILE A 374 1.11 -12.55 20.69
C ILE A 374 0.25 -11.44 21.27
N VAL A 375 -0.94 -11.84 21.71
CA VAL A 375 -1.88 -10.96 22.39
C VAL A 375 -1.79 -11.30 23.87
N ASN A 376 -1.11 -10.44 24.63
CA ASN A 376 -1.06 -10.57 26.08
C ASN A 376 -2.01 -9.55 26.70
N VAL A 377 -3.03 -10.04 27.40
CA VAL A 377 -4.01 -9.20 28.10
C VAL A 377 -3.61 -9.12 29.56
N LEU A 378 -3.12 -7.95 29.98
CA LEU A 378 -2.70 -7.65 31.34
C LEU A 378 -3.85 -6.98 32.10
N ARG A 379 -3.97 -7.31 33.39
CA ARG A 379 -4.97 -6.78 34.32
C ARG A 379 -4.29 -6.19 35.56
N ASP A 380 -5.10 -5.63 36.45
CA ASP A 380 -4.61 -5.18 37.76
C ASP A 380 -3.88 -6.30 38.51
N GLY A 381 -2.66 -6.02 38.97
CA GLY A 381 -1.73 -6.99 39.56
C GLY A 381 -0.65 -7.49 38.59
N ASP A 382 -0.87 -7.36 37.28
CA ASP A 382 0.16 -7.66 36.27
C ASP A 382 1.10 -6.47 36.04
N LYS A 383 2.23 -6.76 35.41
CA LYS A 383 3.22 -5.76 34.99
C LYS A 383 3.38 -5.74 33.48
N LEU A 384 3.31 -4.55 32.91
CA LEU A 384 3.68 -4.27 31.52
C LEU A 384 5.20 -4.09 31.42
N SER A 385 5.83 -4.75 30.47
CA SER A 385 7.26 -4.58 30.18
C SER A 385 7.55 -4.81 28.70
N PHE A 386 8.64 -4.20 28.22
CA PHE A 386 9.18 -4.43 26.88
C PHE A 386 10.69 -4.65 26.97
N PRO A 387 11.16 -5.85 27.35
CA PRO A 387 12.58 -6.10 27.58
C PRO A 387 13.47 -5.74 26.39
N GLU A 388 12.98 -5.96 25.17
CA GLU A 388 13.72 -5.67 23.94
C GLU A 388 13.86 -4.17 23.65
N LEU A 389 12.90 -3.34 24.09
CA LEU A 389 12.90 -1.90 23.83
C LEU A 389 13.48 -1.11 25.01
N PHE A 390 13.19 -1.56 26.23
CA PHE A 390 13.40 -0.77 27.46
C PHE A 390 14.15 -1.52 28.57
N GLY A 391 14.64 -2.73 28.32
CA GLY A 391 15.37 -3.52 29.32
C GLY A 391 14.50 -3.86 30.54
N ASN A 392 14.97 -3.52 31.74
CA ASN A 392 14.27 -3.86 32.99
C ASN A 392 13.13 -2.89 33.36
N TRP A 393 12.63 -2.11 32.40
CA TRP A 393 11.48 -1.24 32.63
C TRP A 393 10.21 -2.06 32.85
N GLU A 394 9.51 -1.76 33.94
CA GLU A 394 8.24 -2.39 34.27
C GLU A 394 7.23 -1.32 34.74
N LEU A 395 5.98 -1.51 34.37
CA LEU A 395 4.86 -0.70 34.82
C LEU A 395 3.74 -1.60 35.35
N GLU A 396 3.42 -1.48 36.62
CA GLU A 396 2.26 -2.14 37.21
C GLU A 396 0.97 -1.55 36.60
N VAL A 397 0.11 -2.41 36.06
CA VAL A 397 -1.09 -1.98 35.31
C VAL A 397 -2.01 -1.09 36.17
N SER A 398 -2.11 -1.40 37.45
CA SER A 398 -2.91 -0.65 38.43
C SER A 398 -2.55 0.84 38.49
N LYS A 399 -1.31 1.21 38.18
CA LYS A 399 -0.81 2.60 38.21
C LYS A 399 -1.31 3.46 37.06
N LEU A 400 -1.84 2.84 35.99
CA LEU A 400 -2.39 3.57 34.85
C LEU A 400 -3.69 4.27 35.17
N TRP A 401 -4.49 3.69 36.06
CA TRP A 401 -5.85 4.16 36.29
C TRP A 401 -5.87 5.41 37.18
N VAL A 402 -6.84 6.28 36.90
CA VAL A 402 -7.19 7.37 37.79
C VAL A 402 -8.14 6.79 38.82
N THR A 403 -7.73 6.80 40.09
CA THR A 403 -8.55 6.40 41.24
C THR A 403 -9.65 7.39 41.52
#